data_AF-A0A5K1AGR1-F1
#
_entry.id   AF-A0A5K1AGR1-F1
#
_cell.length_a   1.000
_cell.length_b   1.000
_cell.length_c   1.000
_cell.angle_alpha   90.00
_cell.angle_beta   90.00
_cell.angle_gamma   90.00
#
_symmetry.space_group_name_H-M   'P 1'
#
loop_
_entity.id
_entity.type
_entity.pdbx_description
1 polymer ?
#
loop_
_entity_poly.entity_id
_entity_poly.type
_entity_poly.pdbx_seq_one_letter_code
_entity_poly.pdbx_strand_id
1 'polypeptide(L)'
;AGSSGWQAPELLLGGSQTFALDLFSLGCVLFFCITKGRHPFGNNFERDTNIAKGQPDLSLVEHIPEAVHLFSQLLQPEPSL
;
A
#
# COMPACT_ATOMS: atom_id res chain seq x y z
N ALA A 1 2.09 11.26 15.23
CA ALA A 1 1.36 10.04 14.87
C ALA A 1 0.93 10.17 13.42
N GLY A 2 1.34 9.25 12.53
CA GLY A 2 0.89 9.24 11.14
C GLY A 2 -0.58 8.83 11.05
N SER A 3 -1.30 9.24 10.01
CA SER A 3 -2.69 8.79 9.80
C SER A 3 -2.71 7.31 9.43
N SER A 4 -3.54 6.52 10.11
CA SER A 4 -3.61 5.04 10.04
C SER A 4 -3.59 4.47 8.62
N GLY A 5 -4.27 5.13 7.69
CA GLY A 5 -4.40 4.66 6.31
C GLY A 5 -3.13 4.62 5.46
N TRP A 6 -1.99 5.07 5.98
CA TRP A 6 -0.68 5.00 5.29
C TRP A 6 0.29 4.06 5.99
N GLN A 7 -0.13 3.46 7.11
CA GLN A 7 0.70 2.54 7.86
C GLN A 7 0.55 1.14 7.28
N ALA A 8 1.65 0.41 7.18
CA ALA A 8 1.59 -0.97 6.70
C ALA A 8 0.96 -1.92 7.75
N PRO A 9 0.48 -3.09 7.31
CA PRO A 9 -0.38 -3.96 8.12
C PRO A 9 0.29 -4.47 9.41
N GLU A 10 1.60 -4.71 9.43
CA GLU A 10 2.34 -5.17 10.60
C GLU A 10 2.43 -4.11 11.71
N LEU A 11 2.36 -2.82 11.37
CA LEU A 11 2.31 -1.73 12.35
C LEU A 11 0.93 -1.64 13.02
N LEU A 12 -0.14 -2.05 12.31
CA LEU A 12 -1.49 -2.19 12.88
C LEU A 12 -1.62 -3.42 13.79
N LEU A 13 -0.76 -4.42 13.60
CA LEU A 13 -0.71 -5.67 14.37
C LEU A 13 0.30 -5.66 15.53
N GLY A 14 1.03 -4.56 15.75
CA GLY A 14 1.97 -4.40 16.87
C GLY A 14 3.38 -4.95 16.64
N GLY A 15 3.80 -5.12 15.38
CA GLY A 15 5.14 -5.59 15.00
C GLY A 15 6.26 -4.55 15.10
N SER A 16 7.51 -5.00 14.97
CA SER A 16 8.70 -4.14 14.96
C SER A 16 8.77 -3.26 13.71
N GLN A 17 9.21 -2.00 13.87
CA GLN A 17 9.47 -1.11 12.73
C GLN A 17 10.66 -1.61 11.90
N THR A 18 10.41 -2.06 10.67
CA THR A 18 11.44 -2.53 9.74
C THR A 18 11.40 -1.69 8.45
N PHE A 19 12.48 -1.69 7.68
CA PHE A 19 12.61 -0.98 6.38
C PHE A 19 11.48 -1.35 5.37
N ALA A 20 10.86 -2.52 5.56
CA ALA A 20 9.65 -2.97 4.88
C ALA A 20 8.48 -1.96 4.95
N LEU A 21 8.29 -1.34 6.12
CA LEU A 21 7.21 -0.40 6.39
C LEU A 21 7.32 0.88 5.55
N ASP A 22 8.56 1.30 5.27
CA ASP A 22 8.85 2.45 4.44
C ASP A 22 8.54 2.17 2.96
N LEU A 23 8.72 0.93 2.49
CA LEU A 23 8.40 0.51 1.12
C LEU A 23 6.89 0.48 0.87
N PHE A 24 6.10 0.00 1.83
CA PHE A 24 4.64 0.01 1.72
C PHE A 24 4.08 1.44 1.66
N SER A 25 4.52 2.30 2.59
CA SER A 25 4.12 3.71 2.62
C SER A 25 4.52 4.41 1.32
N LEU A 26 5.73 4.13 0.81
CA LEU A 26 6.20 4.63 -0.48
C LEU A 26 5.31 4.16 -1.64
N GLY A 27 4.93 2.89 -1.68
CA GLY A 27 4.02 2.34 -2.68
C GLY A 27 2.67 3.07 -2.70
N CYS A 28 2.10 3.35 -1.51
CA CYS A 28 0.84 4.08 -1.38
C CYS A 28 0.96 5.53 -1.88
N VAL A 29 2.05 6.23 -1.53
CA VAL A 29 2.32 7.61 -1.96
C VAL A 29 2.53 7.69 -3.48
N LEU A 30 3.32 6.79 -4.04
CA LEU A 30 3.56 6.74 -5.49
C LEU A 30 2.26 6.48 -6.27
N PHE A 31 1.43 5.54 -5.79
CA PHE A 31 0.13 5.26 -6.40
C PHE A 31 -0.78 6.49 -6.32
N PHE A 32 -0.83 7.16 -5.18
CA PHE A 32 -1.58 8.40 -5.00
C PHE A 32 -1.16 9.49 -6.00
N CYS A 33 0.14 9.68 -6.21
CA CYS A 33 0.66 10.65 -7.16
C CYS A 33 0.24 10.33 -8.61
N ILE A 34 0.35 9.08 -9.04
CA ILE A 34 0.08 8.67 -10.43
C ILE A 34 -1.43 8.65 -10.72
N THR A 35 -2.24 8.25 -9.75
CA THR A 35 -3.71 8.16 -9.90
C THR A 35 -4.46 9.45 -9.57
N LYS A 36 -3.73 10.55 -9.34
CA LYS A 36 -4.28 11.88 -9.01
C LYS A 36 -5.16 11.86 -7.75
N GLY A 37 -4.70 11.14 -6.72
CA GLY A 37 -5.27 11.20 -5.39
C GLY A 37 -6.03 9.96 -4.94
N ARG A 38 -5.92 8.83 -5.66
CA ARG A 38 -6.54 7.57 -5.24
C ARG A 38 -5.59 6.78 -4.37
N HIS A 39 -6.14 6.06 -3.40
CA HIS A 39 -5.37 5.17 -2.56
C HIS A 39 -5.52 3.74 -3.09
N PRO A 40 -4.45 2.93 -3.15
CA PRO A 40 -4.54 1.56 -3.69
C PRO A 40 -5.50 0.67 -2.88
N PHE A 41 -5.72 0.98 -1.61
CA PHE A 41 -6.65 0.23 -0.74
C PHE A 41 -8.06 0.85 -0.63
N GLY A 42 -8.40 1.80 -1.51
CA GLY A 42 -9.72 2.41 -1.54
C GLY A 42 -9.97 3.51 -0.49
N ASN A 43 -11.24 3.77 -0.23
CA ASN A 43 -11.69 4.90 0.60
C ASN A 43 -11.51 4.61 2.10
N ASN A 44 -11.51 5.67 2.92
CA ASN A 44 -11.15 5.62 4.34
C ASN A 44 -11.91 4.56 5.18
N PHE A 45 -13.12 4.18 4.79
CA PHE A 45 -13.95 3.22 5.54
C PHE A 45 -13.49 1.76 5.39
N GLU A 46 -13.02 1.38 4.20
CA GLU A 46 -12.63 0.00 3.88
C GLU A 46 -11.11 -0.18 3.85
N ARG A 47 -10.37 0.94 3.79
CA ARG A 47 -8.91 0.97 3.64
C ARG A 47 -8.20 0.09 4.65
N ASP A 48 -8.47 0.25 5.94
CA ASP A 48 -7.78 -0.48 6.98
C ASP A 48 -8.03 -2.00 6.87
N THR A 49 -9.23 -2.40 6.43
CA THR A 49 -9.58 -3.80 6.16
C THR A 49 -8.84 -4.33 4.93
N ASN A 50 -8.75 -3.55 3.86
CA ASN A 50 -8.07 -3.94 2.62
C ASN A 50 -6.55 -4.02 2.82
N ILE A 51 -5.98 -3.11 3.64
CA ILE A 51 -4.57 -3.16 4.07
C ILE A 51 -4.33 -4.44 4.87
N ALA A 52 -5.16 -4.73 5.88
CA ALA A 52 -5.02 -5.94 6.69
C ALA A 52 -5.19 -7.24 5.88
N LYS A 53 -5.99 -7.21 4.80
CA LYS A 53 -6.17 -8.33 3.86
C LYS A 53 -5.09 -8.41 2.78
N GLY A 54 -4.24 -7.39 2.62
CA GLY A 54 -3.27 -7.32 1.54
C GLY A 54 -3.90 -7.27 0.14
N GLN A 55 -5.04 -6.58 -0.02
CA GLN A 55 -5.79 -6.52 -1.28
C GLN A 55 -5.79 -5.10 -1.88
N PRO A 56 -4.73 -4.70 -2.59
CA PRO A 56 -4.72 -3.44 -3.33
C PRO A 56 -5.52 -3.55 -4.64
N ASP A 57 -6.21 -2.48 -5.01
CA ASP A 57 -6.81 -2.26 -6.33
C ASP A 57 -5.84 -1.48 -7.22
N LEU A 58 -5.34 -2.17 -8.26
CA LEU A 58 -4.41 -1.62 -9.24
C LEU A 58 -5.07 -1.31 -10.60
N SER A 59 -6.39 -1.39 -10.70
CA SER A 59 -7.14 -1.15 -11.95
C SER A 59 -6.79 0.20 -12.61
N LEU A 60 -6.52 1.23 -11.80
CA LEU A 60 -6.17 2.56 -12.29
C LEU A 60 -4.81 2.67 -12.97
N VAL A 61 -3.93 1.68 -12.77
CA VAL A 61 -2.58 1.64 -13.35
C VAL A 61 -2.36 0.38 -14.19
N GLU A 62 -3.42 -0.42 -14.42
CA GLU A 62 -3.36 -1.69 -15.17
C GLU A 62 -2.82 -1.54 -16.59
N HIS A 63 -3.02 -0.35 -17.18
CA HIS A 63 -2.55 0.02 -18.51
C HIS A 63 -1.04 0.28 -18.57
N ILE A 64 -0.33 0.29 -17.42
CA ILE A 64 1.12 0.46 -17.32
C ILE A 64 1.70 -0.79 -16.62
N PRO A 65 2.15 -1.80 -17.38
CA PRO A 65 2.64 -3.07 -16.81
C PRO A 65 3.76 -2.89 -15.78
N GLU A 66 4.67 -1.95 -16.01
CA GLU A 66 5.77 -1.63 -15.09
C GLU A 66 5.26 -1.07 -13.77
N ALA A 67 4.19 -0.26 -13.80
CA ALA A 67 3.57 0.27 -12.59
C ALA A 67 2.87 -0.85 -11.81
N VAL A 68 2.14 -1.73 -12.49
CA VAL A 68 1.53 -2.91 -11.86
C VAL A 68 2.58 -3.76 -11.17
N HIS A 69 3.68 -4.07 -11.87
CA HIS A 69 4.79 -4.84 -11.31
C HIS A 69 5.39 -4.14 -10.09
N LEU A 70 5.71 -2.85 -10.20
CA LEU A 70 6.26 -2.04 -9.10
C LEU A 70 5.33 -2.05 -7.86
N PHE A 71 4.05 -1.74 -8.02
CA PHE A 71 3.10 -1.67 -6.91
C PHE A 71 2.81 -3.05 -6.32
N SER A 72 2.81 -4.10 -7.14
CA SER A 72 2.66 -5.48 -6.65
C SER A 72 3.80 -5.93 -5.74
N GLN A 73 4.99 -5.31 -5.85
CA GLN A 73 6.14 -5.57 -4.98
C GLN A 73 6.12 -4.66 -3.75
N LEU A 74 5.83 -3.36 -3.94
CA LEU A 74 5.85 -2.38 -2.84
C LEU A 74 4.69 -2.56 -1.85
N LEU A 75 3.53 -3.05 -2.29
CA LEU A 75 2.32 -3.16 -1.48
C LEU A 75 2.11 -4.56 -0.87
N GLN A 76 3.14 -5.42 -0.90
CA GLN A 76 3.03 -6.76 -0.30
C GLN A 76 2.99 -6.67 1.23
N PRO A 77 2.17 -7.51 1.90
CA PRO A 77 2.11 -7.57 3.37
C PRO A 77 3.39 -8.09 4.04
N GLU A 78 4.17 -8.88 3.30
CA GLU A 78 5.44 -9.46 3.75
C GLU A 78 6.44 -9.22 2.61
N PRO A 79 7.48 -8.41 2.80
CA PRO A 79 8.56 -8.34 1.83
C PRO A 79 9.33 -9.64 1.91
N SER A 80 9.21 -10.47 0.87
CA SER A 80 10.16 -11.55 0.64
C SER A 80 11.49 -10.94 0.21
N LEU A 81 12.32 -10.55 1.18
CA LEU A 81 13.75 -10.30 1.01
C LEU A 81 14.53 -11.40 1.73
#